data_AF-A0A1G8LBB1-F1
#
_entry.id   AF-A0A1G8LBB1-F1
#
_cell.length_a   1.000
_cell.length_b   1.000
_cell.length_c   1.000
_cell.angle_alpha   90.00
_cell.angle_beta   90.00
_cell.angle_gamma   90.00
#
_symmetry.space_group_name_H-M   'P 1'
#
loop_
_entity.id
_entity.type
_entity.pdbx_description
1 polymer ?
#
loop_
_entity_poly.entity_id
_entity_poly.type
_entity_poly.pdbx_seq_one_letter_code
_entity_poly.pdbx_strand_id
1 'polypeptide(L)'
;MLKKVFVVWWLILSMFFTLTGCSQETEIKNEKISEEISIVNQTARNKVNEINNSAIPNFEELYKNTVEIDVNFDSEGMFGTYKAKIEDNKILSDILTMIGNSQLIKDESRIDKMSGMATKNNSLILVAGNGSRKEIKFAFDDPAFAVGYLEIDDHQYDPGFSFFRYIKDFTEYRQLDPNIDNQVEELFKKYNWTIDYRVNSMNVTLPSNLKHDAGEYPVKIYWAYNNELSKNIGLDYSEYLGKEVEVDIYRLREPLPDYMNPRMNSRGIVLKYNNKIVGAYIDAGRHDCFACSLDRKRLTDITNKEWDHWISDYINYNNELEIELAKMKPEDIIKQYYKAMNSHDQKMQFACLTRQNLCNYLAANMDNNLLINADYNNAYIDGEQNVKSAKFISLREVRGLGNPKGAVEYVATIDFKFDKEITSNSGKQTRFVILKKESDKSGWRIDGEGTGP
;
A
#
# COMPACT_ATOMS: atom_id res chain seq x y z
N MET A 1 61.09 -9.41 2.34
CA MET A 1 61.36 -10.86 2.41
C MET A 1 60.02 -11.57 2.20
N LEU A 2 59.71 -12.11 1.01
CA LEU A 2 59.95 -13.50 0.56
C LEU A 2 59.64 -14.53 1.67
N LYS A 3 58.65 -15.41 1.56
CA LYS A 3 58.43 -16.50 0.56
C LYS A 3 56.93 -16.92 0.55
N LYS A 4 56.25 -17.11 -0.61
CA LYS A 4 56.22 -18.31 -1.53
C LYS A 4 55.43 -19.49 -0.88
N VAL A 5 54.53 -20.29 -1.49
CA VAL A 5 54.24 -20.82 -2.85
C VAL A 5 52.79 -21.42 -2.76
N PHE A 6 51.89 -21.45 -3.76
CA PHE A 6 51.88 -22.40 -4.90
C PHE A 6 50.91 -21.98 -6.01
N VAL A 7 51.39 -22.22 -7.23
CA VAL A 7 50.78 -22.09 -8.56
C VAL A 7 50.41 -23.50 -9.05
N VAL A 8 49.46 -23.61 -9.99
CA VAL A 8 49.39 -24.51 -11.20
C VAL A 8 47.92 -24.45 -11.70
N TRP A 9 47.51 -23.68 -12.74
CA TRP A 9 47.62 -23.87 -14.22
C TRP A 9 47.16 -25.27 -14.69
N TRP A 10 46.41 -25.55 -15.75
CA TRP A 10 45.77 -24.85 -16.88
C TRP A 10 45.02 -25.96 -17.68
N LEU A 11 44.01 -25.64 -18.50
CA LEU A 11 43.84 -26.10 -19.90
C LEU A 11 42.37 -26.19 -20.35
N ILE A 12 42.09 -25.35 -21.34
CA ILE A 12 41.00 -25.45 -22.31
C ILE A 12 41.36 -26.58 -23.29
N LEU A 13 40.41 -27.49 -23.55
CA LEU A 13 40.45 -28.36 -24.72
C LEU A 13 39.09 -28.34 -25.40
N SER A 14 39.10 -27.82 -26.63
CA SER A 14 38.06 -27.97 -27.64
C SER A 14 37.95 -29.44 -28.05
N MET A 15 36.72 -29.95 -28.16
CA MET A 15 36.46 -31.18 -28.91
C MET A 15 35.21 -31.00 -29.77
N PHE A 16 35.48 -30.88 -31.07
CA PHE A 16 34.57 -31.15 -32.15
C PHE A 16 34.03 -32.58 -32.03
N PHE A 17 32.71 -32.73 -31.98
CA PHE A 17 32.04 -33.95 -32.42
C PHE A 17 31.21 -33.61 -33.64
N THR A 18 31.64 -34.12 -34.80
CA THR A 18 30.80 -34.30 -35.97
C THR A 18 29.98 -35.57 -35.77
N LEU A 19 28.65 -35.42 -35.64
CA LEU A 19 27.71 -36.49 -35.94
C LEU A 19 26.61 -35.93 -36.85
N THR A 20 26.64 -36.41 -38.08
CA THR A 20 25.60 -36.32 -39.09
C THR A 20 24.30 -36.96 -38.61
N GLY A 21 23.17 -36.27 -38.71
CA GLY A 21 21.85 -36.89 -38.49
C GLY A 21 20.68 -35.89 -38.49
N CYS A 22 19.90 -35.91 -39.57
CA CYS A 22 18.53 -35.42 -39.74
C CYS A 22 18.13 -34.06 -39.11
N SER A 23 18.33 -32.99 -39.88
CA SER A 23 17.55 -31.76 -39.77
C SER A 23 16.14 -31.97 -40.34
N GLN A 24 15.10 -32.06 -39.51
CA GLN A 24 13.72 -31.70 -39.94
C GLN A 24 12.61 -31.62 -38.86
N GLU A 25 12.90 -31.61 -37.55
CA GLU A 25 11.81 -31.58 -36.53
C GLU A 25 11.78 -30.39 -35.56
N THR A 26 12.66 -29.40 -35.69
CA THR A 26 12.75 -28.28 -34.71
C THR A 26 12.13 -26.96 -35.17
N GLU A 27 11.86 -26.77 -36.46
CA GLU A 27 11.22 -25.54 -36.97
C GLU A 27 9.70 -25.57 -36.84
N ILE A 28 9.06 -26.72 -37.14
CA ILE A 28 7.59 -26.86 -37.15
C ILE A 28 6.99 -26.73 -35.74
N LYS A 29 7.71 -27.13 -34.68
CA LYS A 29 7.25 -26.97 -33.29
C LYS A 29 7.35 -25.53 -32.81
N ASN A 30 8.39 -24.79 -33.20
CA ASN A 30 8.55 -23.40 -32.80
C ASN A 30 7.61 -22.47 -33.57
N GLU A 31 7.34 -22.74 -34.85
CA GLU A 31 6.30 -22.03 -35.61
C GLU A 31 4.90 -22.33 -35.08
N LYS A 32 4.57 -23.58 -34.73
CA LYS A 32 3.28 -23.90 -34.12
C LYS A 32 3.10 -23.25 -32.76
N ILE A 33 4.14 -23.21 -31.93
CA ILE A 33 4.10 -22.56 -30.61
C ILE A 33 3.99 -21.05 -30.77
N SER A 34 4.69 -20.43 -31.74
CA SER A 34 4.59 -18.99 -31.98
C SER A 34 3.25 -18.61 -32.62
N GLU A 35 2.70 -19.43 -33.51
CA GLU A 35 1.33 -19.30 -34.03
C GLU A 35 0.30 -19.46 -32.92
N GLU A 36 0.40 -20.49 -32.06
CA GLU A 36 -0.50 -20.70 -30.93
C GLU A 36 -0.43 -19.53 -29.94
N ILE A 37 0.75 -19.01 -29.62
CA ILE A 37 0.91 -17.81 -28.77
C ILE A 37 0.32 -16.58 -29.47
N SER A 38 0.51 -16.42 -30.78
CA SER A 38 -0.06 -15.28 -31.54
C SER A 38 -1.58 -15.35 -31.61
N ILE A 39 -2.15 -16.55 -31.79
CA ILE A 39 -3.58 -16.82 -31.85
C ILE A 39 -4.18 -16.67 -30.45
N VAL A 40 -3.51 -17.12 -29.39
CA VAL A 40 -3.94 -16.88 -28.00
C VAL A 40 -3.91 -15.38 -27.69
N ASN A 41 -2.90 -14.64 -28.15
CA ASN A 41 -2.83 -13.18 -27.99
C ASN A 41 -3.90 -12.43 -28.82
N GLN A 42 -4.21 -12.89 -30.04
CA GLN A 42 -5.31 -12.36 -30.85
C GLN A 42 -6.68 -12.75 -30.27
N THR A 43 -6.82 -13.95 -29.73
CA THR A 43 -8.07 -14.44 -29.12
C THR A 43 -8.28 -13.78 -27.76
N ALA A 44 -7.23 -13.45 -27.01
CA ALA A 44 -7.29 -12.61 -25.83
C ALA A 44 -7.67 -11.16 -26.18
N ARG A 45 -7.12 -10.60 -27.27
CA ARG A 45 -7.60 -9.33 -27.88
C ARG A 45 -9.06 -9.38 -28.29
N ASN A 46 -9.56 -10.54 -28.73
CA ASN A 46 -10.95 -10.71 -29.20
C ASN A 46 -11.94 -11.13 -28.11
N LYS A 47 -11.50 -11.62 -26.94
CA LYS A 47 -12.38 -12.03 -25.83
C LYS A 47 -12.44 -11.03 -24.67
N VAL A 48 -11.53 -10.07 -24.60
CA VAL A 48 -11.49 -9.06 -23.53
C VAL A 48 -11.84 -7.71 -24.13
N ASN A 49 -13.07 -7.25 -23.82
CA ASN A 49 -13.62 -5.91 -24.04
C ASN A 49 -14.05 -5.55 -25.46
N GLU A 50 -15.25 -6.01 -25.85
CA GLU A 50 -16.06 -5.26 -26.82
C GLU A 50 -16.67 -4.05 -26.10
N ILE A 51 -16.05 -2.88 -26.24
CA ILE A 51 -16.70 -1.61 -25.93
C ILE A 51 -17.75 -1.40 -27.02
N ASN A 52 -19.00 -1.72 -26.70
CA ASN A 52 -20.13 -1.51 -27.59
C ASN A 52 -20.91 -0.28 -27.09
N ASN A 53 -21.01 0.76 -27.92
CA ASN A 53 -21.72 2.01 -27.65
C ASN A 53 -21.00 2.96 -26.67
N SER A 54 -19.73 3.29 -26.95
CA SER A 54 -19.04 4.35 -26.22
C SER A 54 -19.81 5.68 -26.35
N ALA A 55 -19.87 6.46 -25.26
CA ALA A 55 -20.38 7.83 -25.33
C ALA A 55 -19.45 8.77 -26.09
N ILE A 56 -18.18 8.37 -26.29
CA ILE A 56 -17.16 9.12 -27.00
C ILE A 56 -17.26 8.78 -28.50
N PRO A 57 -17.48 9.77 -29.39
CA PRO A 57 -17.61 9.53 -30.82
C PRO A 57 -16.39 8.82 -31.43
N ASN A 58 -16.63 7.79 -32.25
CA ASN A 58 -15.62 7.01 -32.97
C ASN A 58 -14.54 6.35 -32.08
N PHE A 59 -14.83 6.14 -30.79
CA PHE A 59 -13.86 5.59 -29.86
C PHE A 59 -13.48 4.14 -30.18
N GLU A 60 -14.37 3.35 -30.78
CA GLU A 60 -14.09 1.96 -31.16
C GLU A 60 -12.97 1.84 -32.20
N GLU A 61 -12.86 2.81 -33.12
CA GLU A 61 -11.76 2.87 -34.09
C GLU A 61 -10.43 3.25 -33.40
N LEU A 62 -10.48 4.24 -32.51
CA LEU A 62 -9.35 4.65 -31.70
C LEU A 62 -8.83 3.50 -30.81
N TYR A 63 -9.75 2.76 -30.17
CA TYR A 63 -9.47 1.58 -29.36
C TYR A 63 -8.70 0.52 -30.14
N LYS A 64 -9.23 0.10 -31.30
CA LYS A 64 -8.64 -0.99 -32.11
C LYS A 64 -7.25 -0.66 -32.66
N ASN A 65 -6.99 0.62 -32.88
CA ASN A 65 -5.76 1.07 -33.52
C ASN A 65 -4.64 1.44 -32.52
N THR A 66 -4.99 1.67 -31.25
CA THR A 66 -4.02 2.09 -30.22
C THR A 66 -3.08 0.94 -29.86
N VAL A 67 -1.78 1.19 -29.93
CA VAL A 67 -0.70 0.24 -29.58
C VAL A 67 0.16 0.71 -28.42
N GLU A 68 -0.01 1.97 -28.01
CA GLU A 68 0.79 2.61 -26.97
C GLU A 68 0.01 3.77 -26.33
N ILE A 69 0.22 3.99 -25.03
CA ILE A 69 -0.29 5.15 -24.29
C ILE A 69 0.85 5.82 -23.54
N ASP A 70 1.11 7.09 -23.83
CA ASP A 70 1.97 7.93 -22.98
C ASP A 70 1.11 8.58 -21.89
N VAL A 71 1.47 8.37 -20.63
CA VAL A 71 0.86 9.03 -19.46
C VAL A 71 1.77 10.16 -19.03
N ASN A 72 1.25 11.39 -19.00
CA ASN A 72 1.98 12.58 -18.62
C ASN A 72 1.25 13.32 -17.49
N PHE A 73 1.95 13.55 -16.38
CA PHE A 73 1.47 14.46 -15.33
C PHE A 73 2.03 15.86 -15.53
N ASP A 74 1.30 16.86 -15.04
CA ASP A 74 1.74 18.26 -15.07
C ASP A 74 3.05 18.45 -14.30
N SER A 75 4.03 19.06 -14.96
CA SER A 75 5.35 19.36 -14.37
C SER A 75 5.28 20.33 -13.20
N GLU A 76 4.26 21.17 -13.14
CA GLU A 76 4.00 22.08 -12.02
C GLU A 76 3.11 21.45 -10.93
N GLY A 77 2.58 20.25 -11.19
CA GLY A 77 1.71 19.52 -10.28
C GLY A 77 2.45 18.67 -9.24
N MET A 78 1.68 18.01 -8.37
CA MET A 78 2.17 17.17 -7.27
C MET A 78 3.12 16.05 -7.73
N PHE A 79 2.91 15.51 -8.93
CA PHE A 79 3.67 14.38 -9.46
C PHE A 79 4.85 14.81 -10.36
N GLY A 80 5.06 16.13 -10.53
CA GLY A 80 6.15 16.70 -11.31
C GLY A 80 6.20 16.18 -12.74
N THR A 81 7.41 16.07 -13.31
CA THR A 81 7.63 15.65 -14.70
C THR A 81 7.48 14.15 -14.95
N TYR A 82 6.64 13.45 -14.16
CA TYR A 82 6.45 12.01 -14.33
C TYR A 82 5.88 11.69 -15.72
N LYS A 83 6.49 10.69 -16.37
CA LYS A 83 6.04 10.15 -17.64
C LYS A 83 6.14 8.64 -17.61
N ALA A 84 5.08 7.97 -18.06
CA ALA A 84 5.09 6.54 -18.32
C ALA A 84 4.69 6.28 -19.76
N LYS A 85 5.26 5.22 -20.33
CA LYS A 85 4.88 4.70 -21.63
C LYS A 85 4.36 3.28 -21.45
N ILE A 86 3.15 3.03 -21.92
CA ILE A 86 2.44 1.76 -21.74
C ILE A 86 2.29 1.08 -23.10
N GLU A 87 2.84 -0.12 -23.24
CA GLU A 87 2.74 -0.96 -24.46
C GLU A 87 2.13 -2.35 -24.17
N ASP A 88 1.94 -2.70 -22.89
CA ASP A 88 1.37 -4.00 -22.51
C ASP A 88 -0.10 -4.09 -22.93
N ASN A 89 -0.45 -5.16 -23.67
CA ASN A 89 -1.78 -5.31 -24.25
C ASN A 89 -2.91 -5.35 -23.20
N LYS A 90 -2.67 -5.95 -22.03
CA LYS A 90 -3.68 -6.04 -20.97
C LYS A 90 -3.90 -4.67 -20.37
N ILE A 91 -2.82 -3.98 -19.99
CA ILE A 91 -2.88 -2.64 -19.39
C ILE A 91 -3.49 -1.63 -20.38
N LEU A 92 -3.14 -1.70 -21.66
CA LEU A 92 -3.75 -0.90 -22.71
C LEU A 92 -5.27 -1.13 -22.78
N SER A 93 -5.69 -2.39 -22.86
CA SER A 93 -7.12 -2.74 -22.90
C SER A 93 -7.85 -2.26 -21.65
N ASP A 94 -7.24 -2.37 -20.48
CA ASP A 94 -7.79 -1.92 -19.21
C ASP A 94 -8.05 -0.40 -19.19
N ILE A 95 -7.05 0.40 -19.59
CA ILE A 95 -7.17 1.87 -19.66
C ILE A 95 -8.24 2.26 -20.70
N LEU A 96 -8.15 1.71 -21.90
CA LEU A 96 -9.04 2.08 -22.99
C LEU A 96 -10.49 1.67 -22.70
N THR A 97 -10.71 0.57 -21.99
CA THR A 97 -12.05 0.14 -21.55
C THR A 97 -12.63 1.09 -20.51
N MET A 98 -11.83 1.55 -19.56
CA MET A 98 -12.28 2.59 -18.62
C MET A 98 -12.65 3.89 -19.34
N ILE A 99 -11.85 4.31 -20.33
CA ILE A 99 -12.14 5.52 -21.13
C ILE A 99 -13.41 5.31 -21.96
N GLY A 100 -13.56 4.21 -22.69
CA GLY A 100 -14.73 3.98 -23.54
C GLY A 100 -16.04 3.79 -22.79
N ASN A 101 -15.98 3.38 -21.52
CA ASN A 101 -17.14 3.31 -20.63
C ASN A 101 -17.50 4.66 -19.97
N SER A 102 -16.77 5.74 -20.29
CA SER A 102 -17.03 7.05 -19.69
C SER A 102 -18.40 7.59 -20.08
N GLN A 103 -19.00 8.37 -19.19
CA GLN A 103 -20.28 9.03 -19.42
C GLN A 103 -20.07 10.51 -19.72
N LEU A 104 -20.78 11.06 -20.71
CA LEU A 104 -20.76 12.51 -20.97
C LEU A 104 -21.26 13.28 -19.74
N ILE A 105 -20.47 14.24 -19.26
CA ILE A 105 -20.86 15.12 -18.16
C ILE A 105 -21.78 16.21 -18.72
N LYS A 106 -23.02 16.22 -18.24
CA LYS A 106 -24.03 17.25 -18.59
C LYS A 106 -24.27 18.26 -17.47
N ASP A 107 -23.83 17.91 -16.26
CA ASP A 107 -23.97 18.71 -15.04
C ASP A 107 -22.59 18.88 -14.42
N GLU A 108 -22.05 20.09 -14.53
CA GLU A 108 -20.71 20.45 -14.07
C GLU A 108 -20.63 20.58 -12.54
N SER A 109 -21.76 20.55 -11.82
CA SER A 109 -21.79 20.70 -10.35
C SER A 109 -21.00 19.64 -9.59
N ARG A 110 -20.71 18.49 -10.21
CA ARG A 110 -19.81 17.45 -9.66
C ARG A 110 -18.33 17.84 -9.78
N ILE A 111 -17.95 18.53 -10.86
CA ILE A 111 -16.58 18.98 -11.12
C ILE A 111 -16.28 20.26 -10.33
N ASP A 112 -17.27 21.12 -10.10
CA ASP A 112 -17.16 22.32 -9.27
C ASP A 112 -16.73 22.03 -7.81
N LYS A 113 -16.83 20.77 -7.38
CA LYS A 113 -16.38 20.31 -6.06
C LYS A 113 -14.88 20.09 -5.97
N MET A 114 -14.16 20.12 -7.10
CA MET A 114 -12.70 19.99 -7.11
C MET A 114 -12.07 21.15 -6.32
N SER A 115 -11.24 20.81 -5.36
CA SER A 115 -10.50 21.75 -4.55
C SER A 115 -9.41 22.47 -5.35
N GLY A 116 -8.83 23.52 -4.75
CA GLY A 116 -7.66 24.19 -5.30
C GLY A 116 -6.41 23.30 -5.39
N MET A 117 -6.41 22.13 -4.73
CA MET A 117 -5.30 21.18 -4.72
C MET A 117 -5.46 20.04 -5.75
N ALA A 118 -6.53 20.08 -6.55
CA ALA A 118 -6.77 19.05 -7.54
C ALA A 118 -5.64 18.95 -8.57
N THR A 119 -5.35 17.74 -9.03
CA THR A 119 -4.33 17.48 -10.05
C THR A 119 -4.93 17.80 -11.43
N LYS A 120 -4.38 18.80 -12.12
CA LYS A 120 -4.90 19.33 -13.39
C LYS A 120 -3.82 19.28 -14.48
N ASN A 121 -4.20 19.62 -15.71
CA ASN A 121 -3.30 19.73 -16.87
C ASN A 121 -2.50 18.46 -17.22
N ASN A 122 -3.01 17.29 -16.85
CA ASN A 122 -2.40 16.02 -17.21
C ASN A 122 -2.91 15.55 -18.57
N SER A 123 -2.17 14.66 -19.23
CA SER A 123 -2.62 14.10 -20.50
C SER A 123 -2.24 12.63 -20.70
N LEU A 124 -3.10 11.95 -21.44
CA LEU A 124 -2.83 10.67 -22.08
C LEU A 124 -2.64 10.92 -23.58
N ILE A 125 -1.58 10.39 -24.16
CA ILE A 125 -1.38 10.39 -25.62
C ILE A 125 -1.56 8.97 -26.11
N LEU A 126 -2.68 8.71 -26.78
CA LEU A 126 -2.93 7.44 -27.44
C LEU A 126 -2.19 7.44 -28.78
N VAL A 127 -1.34 6.43 -28.99
CA VAL A 127 -0.54 6.27 -30.21
C VAL A 127 -1.04 5.06 -30.98
N ALA A 128 -1.46 5.29 -32.22
CA ALA A 128 -1.94 4.25 -33.11
C ALA A 128 -0.80 3.54 -33.85
N GLY A 129 -1.04 2.33 -34.34
CA GLY A 129 -0.04 1.55 -35.09
C GLY A 129 0.47 2.22 -36.39
N ASN A 130 -0.29 3.16 -36.95
CA ASN A 130 0.15 3.99 -38.09
C ASN A 130 0.93 5.26 -37.68
N GLY A 131 1.20 5.43 -36.37
CA GLY A 131 1.90 6.58 -35.80
C GLY A 131 1.02 7.81 -35.51
N SER A 132 -0.27 7.78 -35.84
CA SER A 132 -1.18 8.87 -35.48
C SER A 132 -1.36 8.96 -33.95
N ARG A 133 -1.58 10.19 -33.46
CA ARG A 133 -1.64 10.49 -32.02
C ARG A 133 -2.95 11.19 -31.67
N LYS A 134 -3.57 10.81 -30.56
CA LYS A 134 -4.74 11.47 -29.98
C LYS A 134 -4.43 11.83 -28.52
N GLU A 135 -4.53 13.11 -28.20
CA GLU A 135 -4.41 13.58 -26.83
C GLU A 135 -5.77 13.56 -26.13
N ILE A 136 -5.77 13.09 -24.88
CA ILE A 136 -6.89 13.16 -23.93
C ILE A 136 -6.35 13.85 -22.69
N LYS A 137 -6.94 14.98 -22.30
CA LYS A 137 -6.55 15.64 -21.04
C LYS A 137 -7.36 15.05 -19.89
N PHE A 138 -6.80 15.12 -18.69
CA PHE A 138 -7.52 14.68 -17.51
C PHE A 138 -7.17 15.48 -16.25
N ALA A 139 -8.13 15.57 -15.35
CA ALA A 139 -7.98 16.19 -14.05
C ALA A 139 -8.78 15.43 -12.98
N PHE A 140 -8.26 15.40 -11.75
CA PHE A 140 -8.90 14.69 -10.65
C PHE A 140 -8.51 15.25 -9.28
N ASP A 141 -9.35 15.00 -8.29
CA ASP A 141 -9.14 15.38 -6.90
C ASP A 141 -9.31 14.15 -5.98
N ASP A 142 -8.19 13.70 -5.41
CA ASP A 142 -8.04 12.44 -4.68
C ASP A 142 -7.56 12.70 -3.24
N PRO A 143 -7.93 11.84 -2.26
CA PRO A 143 -9.07 10.92 -2.23
C PRO A 143 -10.32 11.55 -1.61
N ALA A 144 -10.19 12.74 -1.01
CA ALA A 144 -11.25 13.33 -0.18
C ALA A 144 -12.53 13.66 -0.96
N PHE A 145 -12.39 14.07 -2.23
CA PHE A 145 -13.53 14.41 -3.09
C PHE A 145 -13.89 13.28 -4.05
N ALA A 146 -12.91 12.49 -4.48
CA ALA A 146 -13.09 11.38 -5.42
C ALA A 146 -13.84 11.79 -6.70
N VAL A 147 -13.46 12.93 -7.26
CA VAL A 147 -14.04 13.49 -8.50
C VAL A 147 -12.96 13.72 -9.56
N GLY A 148 -13.33 13.64 -10.83
CA GLY A 148 -12.43 13.94 -11.94
C GLY A 148 -13.15 13.81 -13.29
N TYR A 149 -12.46 14.21 -14.35
CA TYR A 149 -12.97 14.12 -15.71
C TYR A 149 -11.85 13.87 -16.73
N LEU A 150 -12.27 13.35 -17.89
CA LEU A 150 -11.50 13.34 -19.14
C LEU A 150 -12.03 14.44 -20.05
N GLU A 151 -11.14 15.12 -20.77
CA GLU A 151 -11.50 16.08 -21.81
C GLU A 151 -11.07 15.52 -23.17
N ILE A 152 -12.07 15.28 -24.03
CA ILE A 152 -11.91 14.66 -25.35
C ILE A 152 -12.76 15.46 -26.34
N ASP A 153 -12.12 16.03 -27.37
CA ASP A 153 -12.78 16.85 -28.41
C ASP A 153 -13.69 17.94 -27.81
N ASP A 154 -13.15 18.71 -26.86
CA ASP A 154 -13.82 19.80 -26.14
C ASP A 154 -15.04 19.39 -25.29
N HIS A 155 -15.23 18.09 -25.05
CA HIS A 155 -16.28 17.56 -24.18
C HIS A 155 -15.68 16.87 -22.95
N GLN A 156 -16.39 16.97 -21.81
CA GLN A 156 -15.98 16.35 -20.56
C GLN A 156 -16.72 15.02 -20.32
N TYR A 157 -15.98 14.01 -19.90
CA TYR A 157 -16.49 12.67 -19.63
C TYR A 157 -16.07 12.19 -18.23
N ASP A 158 -16.95 11.47 -17.54
CA ASP A 158 -16.71 10.82 -16.25
C ASP A 158 -16.36 9.34 -16.50
N PRO A 159 -15.07 8.93 -16.36
CA PRO A 159 -14.65 7.54 -16.49
C PRO A 159 -14.89 6.72 -15.21
N GLY A 160 -15.46 7.32 -14.17
CA GLY A 160 -15.47 6.79 -12.81
C GLY A 160 -14.12 6.93 -12.11
N PHE A 161 -14.15 7.10 -10.79
CA PHE A 161 -12.94 7.45 -10.04
C PHE A 161 -11.85 6.36 -10.01
N SER A 162 -12.23 5.09 -10.23
CA SER A 162 -11.27 3.98 -10.34
C SER A 162 -10.28 4.15 -11.50
N PHE A 163 -10.64 4.90 -12.55
CA PHE A 163 -9.71 5.27 -13.62
C PHE A 163 -8.56 6.13 -13.08
N PHE A 164 -8.86 7.19 -12.33
CA PHE A 164 -7.83 8.09 -11.80
C PHE A 164 -6.92 7.38 -10.78
N ARG A 165 -7.48 6.48 -9.96
CA ARG A 165 -6.68 5.58 -9.12
C ARG A 165 -5.72 4.75 -9.96
N TYR A 166 -6.19 4.15 -11.05
CA TYR A 166 -5.37 3.31 -11.94
C TYR A 166 -4.23 4.09 -12.60
N ILE A 167 -4.50 5.31 -13.10
CA ILE A 167 -3.48 6.14 -13.72
C ILE A 167 -2.46 6.65 -12.68
N LYS A 168 -2.94 7.05 -11.49
CA LYS A 168 -2.07 7.48 -10.38
C LYS A 168 -1.15 6.36 -9.91
N ASP A 169 -1.62 5.12 -9.90
CA ASP A 169 -0.84 3.96 -9.45
C ASP A 169 0.47 3.78 -10.25
N PHE A 170 0.58 4.29 -11.49
CA PHE A 170 1.84 4.30 -12.24
C PHE A 170 2.93 5.13 -11.56
N THR A 171 2.58 6.19 -10.82
CA THR A 171 3.58 6.98 -10.06
C THR A 171 4.02 6.28 -8.76
N GLU A 172 3.36 5.18 -8.39
CA GLU A 172 3.52 4.50 -7.10
C GLU A 172 4.19 3.12 -7.24
N TYR A 173 3.85 2.38 -8.29
CA TYR A 173 4.35 1.02 -8.51
C TYR A 173 5.50 0.99 -9.50
N ARG A 174 6.53 0.19 -9.19
CA ARG A 174 7.72 0.03 -10.04
C ARG A 174 7.56 -1.03 -11.10
N GLN A 175 6.73 -2.03 -10.82
CA GLN A 175 6.47 -3.17 -11.69
C GLN A 175 4.98 -3.38 -11.83
N LEU A 176 4.58 -3.72 -13.06
CA LEU A 176 3.21 -4.00 -13.44
C LEU A 176 3.22 -5.30 -14.21
N ASP A 177 3.18 -6.42 -13.47
CA ASP A 177 3.21 -7.74 -14.07
C ASP A 177 1.77 -8.27 -14.27
N PRO A 178 1.27 -8.31 -15.52
CA PRO A 178 -0.08 -8.78 -15.81
C PRO A 178 -0.21 -10.31 -15.74
N ASN A 179 0.88 -11.05 -15.54
CA ASN A 179 0.86 -12.51 -15.52
C ASN A 179 0.49 -13.02 -14.12
N ILE A 180 -0.80 -13.30 -13.92
CA ILE A 180 -1.33 -13.74 -12.64
C ILE A 180 -1.51 -15.26 -12.65
N ASP A 181 -1.15 -15.92 -11.54
CA ASP A 181 -1.41 -17.34 -11.34
C ASP A 181 -2.93 -17.60 -11.33
N ASN A 182 -3.39 -18.57 -12.12
CA ASN A 182 -4.80 -18.96 -12.19
C ASN A 182 -5.43 -19.23 -10.80
N GLN A 183 -4.69 -19.84 -9.87
CA GLN A 183 -5.22 -20.10 -8.52
C GLN A 183 -5.51 -18.81 -7.75
N VAL A 184 -4.71 -17.77 -8.00
CA VAL A 184 -4.90 -16.45 -7.42
C VAL A 184 -6.06 -15.73 -8.11
N GLU A 185 -6.14 -15.78 -9.44
CA GLU A 185 -7.29 -15.22 -10.17
C GLU A 185 -8.62 -15.84 -9.72
N GLU A 186 -8.67 -17.17 -9.61
CA GLU A 186 -9.85 -17.90 -9.13
C GLU A 186 -10.24 -17.48 -7.70
N LEU A 187 -9.26 -17.32 -6.81
CA LEU A 187 -9.49 -16.88 -5.44
C LEU A 187 -10.11 -15.48 -5.39
N PHE A 188 -9.54 -14.50 -6.07
CA PHE A 188 -10.04 -13.12 -6.04
C PHE A 188 -11.38 -12.99 -6.77
N LYS A 189 -11.55 -13.69 -7.90
CA LYS A 189 -12.80 -13.73 -8.64
C LYS A 189 -13.95 -14.31 -7.82
N LYS A 190 -13.71 -15.33 -7.00
CA LYS A 190 -14.70 -15.89 -6.07
C LYS A 190 -15.32 -14.83 -5.16
N TYR A 191 -14.56 -13.80 -4.80
CA TYR A 191 -14.99 -12.71 -3.93
C TYR A 191 -15.25 -11.39 -4.66
N ASN A 192 -15.40 -11.43 -5.99
CA ASN A 192 -15.68 -10.27 -6.85
C ASN A 192 -14.60 -9.18 -6.77
N TRP A 193 -13.33 -9.60 -6.79
CA TRP A 193 -12.20 -8.72 -7.00
C TRP A 193 -11.54 -9.02 -8.33
N THR A 194 -11.18 -7.96 -9.05
CA THR A 194 -10.44 -8.04 -10.31
C THR A 194 -8.99 -7.64 -10.04
N ILE A 195 -8.06 -8.53 -10.38
CA ILE A 195 -6.63 -8.26 -10.32
C ILE A 195 -6.20 -7.60 -11.62
N ASP A 196 -5.51 -6.49 -11.49
CA ASP A 196 -5.01 -5.77 -12.66
C ASP A 196 -3.61 -6.21 -13.03
N TYR A 197 -2.74 -6.26 -12.04
CA TYR A 197 -1.37 -6.72 -12.16
C TYR A 197 -0.80 -7.02 -10.77
N ARG A 198 0.26 -7.83 -10.76
CA ARG A 198 1.13 -8.01 -9.60
C ARG A 198 2.09 -6.83 -9.51
N VAL A 199 2.16 -6.26 -8.31
CA VAL A 199 3.01 -5.13 -7.94
C VAL A 199 4.39 -5.62 -7.51
N ASN A 200 4.43 -6.65 -6.67
CA ASN A 200 5.68 -7.18 -6.14
C ASN A 200 5.51 -8.60 -5.58
N SER A 201 6.62 -9.33 -5.47
CA SER A 201 6.74 -10.63 -4.79
C SER A 201 7.95 -10.60 -3.85
N MET A 202 7.80 -11.12 -2.63
CA MET A 202 8.89 -11.14 -1.65
C MET A 202 8.78 -12.33 -0.69
N ASN A 203 9.91 -12.78 -0.14
CA ASN A 203 9.92 -13.77 0.92
C ASN A 203 9.90 -13.09 2.29
N VAL A 204 9.04 -13.56 3.18
CA VAL A 204 8.91 -13.05 4.56
C VAL A 204 8.88 -14.20 5.54
N THR A 205 9.66 -14.09 6.61
CA THR A 205 9.54 -15.01 7.76
C THR A 205 8.42 -14.53 8.67
N LEU A 206 7.36 -15.33 8.81
CA LEU A 206 6.29 -15.06 9.75
C LEU A 206 6.83 -15.11 11.19
N PRO A 207 6.33 -14.25 12.10
CA PRO A 207 6.79 -14.27 13.49
C PRO A 207 6.49 -15.63 14.12
N SER A 208 7.36 -16.09 15.03
CA SER A 208 7.19 -17.40 15.68
C SER A 208 5.99 -17.47 16.62
N ASN A 209 5.47 -16.31 17.04
CA ASN A 209 4.24 -16.14 17.80
C ASN A 209 3.70 -14.73 17.58
N LEU A 210 2.45 -14.50 17.99
CA LEU A 210 1.75 -13.24 17.78
C LEU A 210 1.66 -12.37 19.05
N LYS A 211 2.35 -12.73 20.13
CA LYS A 211 2.36 -11.94 21.37
C LYS A 211 3.33 -10.75 21.25
N HIS A 212 2.79 -9.55 21.30
CA HIS A 212 3.51 -8.29 21.15
C HIS A 212 4.07 -7.80 22.49
N ASP A 213 5.38 -7.56 22.51
CA ASP A 213 6.10 -7.02 23.66
C ASP A 213 6.05 -5.50 23.70
N ALA A 214 6.04 -4.91 24.90
CA ALA A 214 6.12 -3.46 25.03
C ALA A 214 7.44 -2.91 24.43
N GLY A 215 7.32 -1.93 23.54
CA GLY A 215 8.44 -1.34 22.80
C GLY A 215 8.89 -2.12 21.56
N GLU A 216 8.24 -3.24 21.22
CA GLU A 216 8.47 -3.99 19.98
C GLU A 216 7.81 -3.30 18.77
N TYR A 217 8.43 -3.37 17.59
CA TYR A 217 7.79 -2.95 16.34
C TYR A 217 6.55 -3.82 16.05
N PRO A 218 5.41 -3.27 15.62
CA PRO A 218 4.12 -3.96 15.68
C PRO A 218 3.90 -4.96 14.52
N VAL A 219 4.97 -5.61 14.04
CA VAL A 219 4.91 -6.64 12.99
C VAL A 219 4.03 -7.82 13.43
N LYS A 220 4.11 -8.23 14.70
CA LYS A 220 3.24 -9.29 15.24
C LYS A 220 1.76 -8.91 15.21
N ILE A 221 1.46 -7.64 15.42
CA ILE A 221 0.07 -7.13 15.39
C ILE A 221 -0.42 -7.09 13.95
N TYR A 222 0.43 -6.70 13.00
CA TYR A 222 0.13 -6.78 11.57
C TYR A 222 -0.29 -8.19 11.16
N TRP A 223 0.53 -9.19 11.50
CA TRP A 223 0.22 -10.59 11.18
C TRP A 223 -0.98 -11.13 11.96
N ALA A 224 -1.17 -10.72 13.21
CA ALA A 224 -2.35 -11.10 13.98
C ALA A 224 -3.64 -10.60 13.34
N TYR A 225 -3.69 -9.30 12.99
CA TYR A 225 -4.85 -8.65 12.38
C TYR A 225 -5.22 -9.34 11.06
N ASN A 226 -4.23 -9.48 10.17
CA ASN A 226 -4.47 -10.03 8.84
C ASN A 226 -4.78 -11.53 8.87
N ASN A 227 -4.40 -12.26 9.92
CA ASN A 227 -4.76 -13.67 10.05
C ASN A 227 -6.24 -13.82 10.38
N GLU A 228 -6.81 -12.91 11.17
CA GLU A 228 -8.27 -12.90 11.40
C GLU A 228 -9.03 -12.64 10.09
N LEU A 229 -8.54 -11.71 9.26
CA LEU A 229 -9.12 -11.47 7.93
C LEU A 229 -9.03 -12.71 7.02
N SER A 230 -7.88 -13.37 7.02
CA SER A 230 -7.61 -14.57 6.22
C SER A 230 -8.42 -15.78 6.69
N LYS A 231 -8.53 -16.00 8.01
CA LYS A 231 -9.34 -17.08 8.60
C LYS A 231 -10.80 -17.00 8.17
N ASN A 232 -11.36 -15.78 8.09
CA ASN A 232 -12.75 -15.58 7.71
C ASN A 232 -13.07 -16.10 6.29
N ILE A 233 -12.06 -16.20 5.41
CA ILE A 233 -12.22 -16.78 4.06
C ILE A 233 -11.72 -18.23 3.96
N GLY A 234 -11.45 -18.87 5.10
CA GLY A 234 -11.03 -20.27 5.20
C GLY A 234 -9.52 -20.51 5.09
N LEU A 235 -8.71 -19.47 5.18
CA LEU A 235 -7.25 -19.56 5.10
C LEU A 235 -6.62 -19.15 6.44
N ASP A 236 -6.24 -20.12 7.27
CA ASP A 236 -5.56 -19.87 8.54
C ASP A 236 -4.06 -20.16 8.41
N TYR A 237 -3.23 -19.12 8.51
CA TYR A 237 -1.78 -19.28 8.44
C TYR A 237 -1.09 -19.44 9.80
N SER A 238 -1.84 -19.70 10.88
CA SER A 238 -1.28 -19.93 12.22
C SER A 238 -0.27 -21.09 12.26
N GLU A 239 -0.47 -22.14 11.47
CA GLU A 239 0.43 -23.31 11.42
C GLU A 239 1.78 -23.00 10.75
N TYR A 240 1.89 -21.85 10.08
CA TYR A 240 3.08 -21.41 9.36
C TYR A 240 3.87 -20.34 10.13
N LEU A 241 3.48 -20.01 11.37
CA LEU A 241 4.25 -19.11 12.24
C LEU A 241 5.70 -19.62 12.40
N GLY A 242 6.67 -18.73 12.27
CA GLY A 242 8.09 -19.05 12.27
C GLY A 242 8.62 -19.68 10.96
N LYS A 243 7.79 -19.80 9.93
CA LYS A 243 8.20 -20.25 8.58
C LYS A 243 8.38 -19.05 7.66
N GLU A 244 9.24 -19.24 6.65
CA GLU A 244 9.32 -18.35 5.50
C GLU A 244 8.19 -18.67 4.52
N VAL A 245 7.50 -17.63 4.07
CA VAL A 245 6.43 -17.68 3.06
C VAL A 245 6.74 -16.69 1.95
N GLU A 246 6.29 -16.99 0.73
CA GLU A 246 6.26 -16.02 -0.36
C GLU A 246 5.01 -15.15 -0.21
N VAL A 247 5.15 -13.84 -0.41
CA VAL A 247 4.09 -12.85 -0.35
C VAL A 247 4.01 -12.15 -1.70
N ASP A 248 2.85 -12.23 -2.34
CA ASP A 248 2.51 -11.47 -3.54
C ASP A 248 1.60 -10.28 -3.19
N ILE A 249 1.88 -9.12 -3.79
CA ILE A 249 1.07 -7.91 -3.69
C ILE A 249 0.43 -7.64 -5.06
N TYR A 250 -0.89 -7.48 -5.09
CA TYR A 250 -1.67 -7.25 -6.30
C TYR A 250 -2.41 -5.92 -6.25
N ARG A 251 -2.48 -5.21 -7.38
CA ARG A 251 -3.36 -4.05 -7.54
C ARG A 251 -4.76 -4.53 -7.90
N LEU A 252 -5.77 -4.02 -7.19
CA LEU A 252 -7.17 -4.40 -7.41
C LEU A 252 -7.97 -3.28 -8.07
N ARG A 253 -8.90 -3.67 -8.97
CA ARG A 253 -9.77 -2.76 -9.73
C ARG A 253 -10.77 -2.02 -8.86
N GLU A 254 -11.47 -2.76 -8.01
CA GLU A 254 -12.55 -2.25 -7.18
C GLU A 254 -11.98 -1.44 -6.00
N PRO A 255 -12.71 -0.45 -5.47
CA PRO A 255 -12.30 0.24 -4.25
C PRO A 255 -12.51 -0.61 -3.00
N LEU A 256 -11.88 -0.16 -1.91
CA LEU A 256 -12.25 -0.57 -0.57
C LEU A 256 -13.75 -0.34 -0.31
N PRO A 257 -14.36 -1.10 0.63
CA PRO A 257 -15.77 -0.93 0.99
C PRO A 257 -16.08 0.48 1.52
N ASP A 258 -17.31 0.96 1.31
CA ASP A 258 -17.76 2.33 1.65
C ASP A 258 -17.52 2.73 3.10
N TYR A 259 -17.55 1.78 4.05
CA TYR A 259 -17.28 2.06 5.46
C TYR A 259 -15.83 2.46 5.76
N MET A 260 -14.92 2.32 4.77
CA MET A 260 -13.53 2.73 4.85
C MET A 260 -13.27 4.12 4.25
N ASN A 261 -14.30 4.76 3.68
CA ASN A 261 -14.18 6.10 3.15
C ASN A 261 -13.54 7.07 4.16
N PRO A 262 -12.64 7.97 3.72
CA PRO A 262 -12.29 8.25 2.32
C PRO A 262 -11.20 7.33 1.72
N ARG A 263 -10.77 6.27 2.42
CA ARG A 263 -9.76 5.35 1.87
C ARG A 263 -10.37 4.50 0.77
N MET A 264 -9.85 4.61 -0.45
CA MET A 264 -10.34 3.87 -1.62
C MET A 264 -9.34 2.84 -2.16
N ASN A 265 -8.04 3.05 -1.93
CA ASN A 265 -7.00 2.20 -2.48
C ASN A 265 -6.99 0.81 -1.84
N SER A 266 -6.85 -0.21 -2.68
CA SER A 266 -6.97 -1.60 -2.28
C SER A 266 -5.88 -2.43 -2.96
N ARG A 267 -5.12 -3.17 -2.15
CA ARG A 267 -4.17 -4.17 -2.62
C ARG A 267 -4.63 -5.54 -2.14
N GLY A 268 -4.50 -6.53 -3.01
CA GLY A 268 -4.69 -7.94 -2.66
C GLY A 268 -3.37 -8.52 -2.20
N ILE A 269 -3.36 -9.15 -1.02
CA ILE A 269 -2.17 -9.82 -0.49
C ILE A 269 -2.41 -11.32 -0.48
N VAL A 270 -1.45 -12.09 -0.99
CA VAL A 270 -1.48 -13.56 -1.00
C VAL A 270 -0.21 -14.10 -0.38
N LEU A 271 -0.36 -15.04 0.57
CA LEU A 271 0.73 -15.79 1.16
C LEU A 271 0.77 -17.19 0.56
N LYS A 272 1.96 -17.62 0.12
CA LYS A 272 2.21 -18.95 -0.41
C LYS A 272 3.28 -19.67 0.40
N TYR A 273 3.03 -20.94 0.69
CA TYR A 273 4.01 -21.85 1.27
C TYR A 273 4.04 -23.13 0.43
N ASN A 274 5.20 -23.49 -0.12
CA ASN A 274 5.36 -24.61 -1.05
C ASN A 274 4.34 -24.56 -2.21
N ASN A 275 4.20 -23.39 -2.85
CA ASN A 275 3.26 -23.10 -3.94
C ASN A 275 1.77 -23.29 -3.60
N LYS A 276 1.42 -23.45 -2.32
CA LYS A 276 0.02 -23.47 -1.85
C LYS A 276 -0.33 -22.12 -1.25
N ILE A 277 -1.47 -21.56 -1.63
CA ILE A 277 -2.04 -20.39 -0.95
C ILE A 277 -2.43 -20.77 0.49
N VAL A 278 -1.80 -20.12 1.46
CA VAL A 278 -2.03 -20.36 2.90
C VAL A 278 -2.67 -19.16 3.60
N GLY A 279 -2.66 -17.99 2.96
CA GLY A 279 -3.29 -16.78 3.47
C GLY A 279 -3.67 -15.82 2.36
N ALA A 280 -4.74 -15.06 2.55
CA ALA A 280 -5.07 -13.94 1.68
C ALA A 280 -5.94 -12.89 2.40
N TYR A 281 -5.72 -11.61 2.10
CA TYR A 281 -6.47 -10.49 2.66
C TYR A 281 -6.37 -9.24 1.77
N ILE A 282 -7.19 -8.24 2.06
CA ILE A 282 -7.12 -6.92 1.42
C ILE A 282 -6.40 -5.97 2.39
N ASP A 283 -5.48 -5.18 1.87
CA ASP A 283 -4.85 -4.08 2.59
C ASP A 283 -5.05 -2.75 1.82
N ALA A 284 -4.85 -1.60 2.46
CA ALA A 284 -5.04 -0.30 1.82
C ALA A 284 -3.73 0.39 1.35
N GLY A 285 -2.59 -0.26 1.53
CA GLY A 285 -1.28 0.31 1.21
C GLY A 285 -0.86 1.49 2.08
N ARG A 286 -0.18 2.46 1.46
CA ARG A 286 0.44 3.60 2.15
C ARG A 286 -0.55 4.43 2.98
N HIS A 287 -0.01 4.93 4.08
CA HIS A 287 -0.57 5.70 5.20
C HIS A 287 -1.41 4.91 6.20
N ASP A 288 -2.14 3.87 5.79
CA ASP A 288 -2.94 3.06 6.73
C ASP A 288 -3.24 1.68 6.14
N CYS A 289 -2.38 0.69 6.41
CA CYS A 289 -2.45 -0.61 5.73
C CYS A 289 -3.66 -1.47 6.10
N PHE A 290 -4.28 -1.32 7.27
CA PHE A 290 -5.32 -2.25 7.72
C PHE A 290 -6.64 -2.02 6.98
N ALA A 291 -7.11 -3.03 6.25
CA ALA A 291 -8.36 -2.99 5.53
C ALA A 291 -9.35 -4.10 5.94
N CYS A 292 -9.59 -5.08 5.06
CA CYS A 292 -10.70 -6.02 5.18
C CYS A 292 -10.36 -7.41 4.62
N SER A 293 -11.19 -8.41 4.94
CA SER A 293 -11.13 -9.71 4.30
C SER A 293 -11.59 -9.63 2.83
N LEU A 294 -11.32 -10.67 2.03
CA LEU A 294 -11.75 -10.69 0.62
C LEU A 294 -13.28 -10.61 0.48
N ASP A 295 -14.07 -11.12 1.43
CA ASP A 295 -15.53 -10.95 1.47
C ASP A 295 -15.98 -9.60 2.10
N ARG A 296 -15.07 -8.61 2.18
CA ARG A 296 -15.35 -7.21 2.56
C ARG A 296 -15.80 -7.00 4.01
N LYS A 297 -15.40 -7.89 4.93
CA LYS A 297 -15.67 -7.72 6.37
C LYS A 297 -14.50 -7.05 7.06
N ARG A 298 -14.80 -6.18 8.02
CA ARG A 298 -13.78 -5.58 8.90
C ARG A 298 -13.49 -6.52 10.08
N LEU A 299 -12.41 -6.25 10.81
CA LEU A 299 -12.01 -7.04 11.98
C LEU A 299 -13.15 -7.24 12.99
N THR A 300 -13.92 -6.18 13.29
CA THR A 300 -15.01 -6.23 14.28
C THR A 300 -16.15 -7.13 13.81
N ASP A 301 -16.46 -7.16 12.51
CA ASP A 301 -17.51 -8.01 11.93
C ASP A 301 -17.11 -9.50 11.97
N ILE A 302 -15.82 -9.79 11.97
CA ILE A 302 -15.27 -11.15 12.00
C ILE A 302 -15.15 -11.65 13.44
N THR A 303 -14.60 -10.82 14.32
CA THR A 303 -14.20 -11.22 15.68
C THR A 303 -15.24 -10.87 16.74
N ASN A 304 -16.23 -10.02 16.42
CA ASN A 304 -17.15 -9.39 17.36
C ASN A 304 -16.44 -8.63 18.50
N LYS A 305 -15.24 -8.11 18.24
CA LYS A 305 -14.43 -7.34 19.19
C LYS A 305 -13.99 -6.02 18.58
N GLU A 306 -14.20 -4.93 19.32
CA GLU A 306 -13.53 -3.65 19.05
C GLU A 306 -12.02 -3.79 19.27
N TRP A 307 -11.25 -2.83 18.71
CA TRP A 307 -9.79 -2.86 18.73
C TRP A 307 -9.20 -3.17 20.12
N ASP A 308 -9.59 -2.41 21.15
CA ASP A 308 -9.04 -2.55 22.51
C ASP A 308 -9.30 -3.95 23.10
N HIS A 309 -10.47 -4.52 22.84
CA HIS A 309 -10.79 -5.88 23.28
C HIS A 309 -10.01 -6.93 22.48
N TRP A 310 -9.89 -6.75 21.18
CA TRP A 310 -9.16 -7.68 20.31
C TRP A 310 -7.65 -7.67 20.62
N ILE A 311 -7.04 -6.49 20.68
CA ILE A 311 -5.59 -6.35 20.88
C ILE A 311 -5.16 -6.90 22.24
N SER A 312 -6.04 -6.88 23.25
CA SER A 312 -5.77 -7.42 24.58
C SER A 312 -5.37 -8.90 24.57
N ASP A 313 -5.81 -9.66 23.57
CA ASP A 313 -5.46 -11.08 23.37
C ASP A 313 -4.05 -11.25 22.80
N TYR A 314 -3.41 -10.20 22.29
CA TYR A 314 -2.09 -10.25 21.67
C TYR A 314 -1.02 -9.52 22.50
N ILE A 315 -1.36 -8.87 23.61
CA ILE A 315 -0.38 -8.25 24.49
C ILE A 315 0.38 -9.33 25.29
N ASN A 316 1.70 -9.21 25.36
CA ASN A 316 2.52 -10.00 26.28
C ASN A 316 2.58 -9.36 27.67
N TYR A 317 1.63 -9.71 28.54
CA TYR A 317 1.58 -9.20 29.92
C TYR A 317 2.72 -9.69 30.83
N ASN A 318 3.52 -10.66 30.38
CA ASN A 318 4.68 -11.15 31.14
C ASN A 318 5.95 -10.34 30.81
N ASN A 319 5.90 -9.43 29.84
CA ASN A 319 7.02 -8.57 29.51
C ASN A 319 7.31 -7.58 30.65
N GLU A 320 8.59 -7.41 31.00
CA GLU A 320 9.01 -6.59 32.15
C GLU A 320 8.58 -5.11 32.01
N LEU A 321 8.71 -4.53 30.82
CA LEU A 321 8.30 -3.15 30.56
C LEU A 321 6.78 -3.00 30.63
N GLU A 322 6.03 -3.99 30.14
CA GLU A 322 4.56 -3.96 30.24
C GLU A 322 4.10 -3.95 31.71
N ILE A 323 4.73 -4.77 32.56
CA ILE A 323 4.46 -4.83 34.01
C ILE A 323 4.85 -3.54 34.73
N GLU A 324 5.96 -2.93 34.33
CA GLU A 324 6.43 -1.65 34.88
C GLU A 324 5.46 -0.52 34.55
N LEU A 325 5.17 -0.33 33.27
CA LEU A 325 4.33 0.76 32.76
C LEU A 325 2.87 0.61 33.20
N ALA A 326 2.37 -0.61 33.39
CA ALA A 326 1.01 -0.85 33.87
C ALA A 326 0.70 -0.22 35.24
N LYS A 327 1.73 0.03 36.06
CA LYS A 327 1.61 0.62 37.41
C LYS A 327 1.68 2.15 37.40
N MET A 328 2.07 2.76 36.27
CA MET A 328 2.28 4.18 36.17
C MET A 328 0.95 4.95 36.03
N LYS A 329 0.93 6.17 36.57
CA LYS A 329 -0.15 7.13 36.35
C LYS A 329 0.00 7.78 34.97
N PRO A 330 -1.05 8.40 34.41
CA PRO A 330 -0.96 9.07 33.12
C PRO A 330 0.19 10.08 33.04
N GLU A 331 0.39 10.89 34.09
CA GLU A 331 1.44 11.90 34.12
C GLU A 331 2.85 11.31 34.05
N ASP A 332 3.04 10.13 34.64
CA ASP A 332 4.33 9.45 34.65
C ASP A 332 4.63 8.84 33.29
N ILE A 333 3.62 8.31 32.59
CA ILE A 333 3.74 7.83 31.20
C ILE A 333 4.17 8.97 30.27
N ILE A 334 3.54 10.16 30.37
CA ILE A 334 3.89 11.32 29.53
C ILE A 334 5.33 11.76 29.78
N LYS A 335 5.74 11.86 31.05
CA LYS A 335 7.12 12.22 31.41
C LYS A 335 8.11 11.17 30.90
N GLN A 336 7.78 9.89 31.02
CA GLN A 336 8.62 8.79 30.55
C GLN A 336 8.78 8.82 29.03
N TYR A 337 7.70 9.09 28.28
CA TYR A 337 7.72 9.25 26.82
C TYR A 337 8.69 10.36 26.38
N TYR A 338 8.56 11.58 26.92
CA TYR A 338 9.46 12.67 26.53
C TYR A 338 10.88 12.50 27.05
N LYS A 339 11.06 11.87 28.22
CA LYS A 339 12.39 11.50 28.71
C LYS A 339 13.06 10.53 27.74
N ALA A 340 12.34 9.49 27.30
CA ALA A 340 12.82 8.50 26.35
C ALA A 340 13.16 9.14 24.99
N MET A 341 12.30 10.02 24.47
CA MET A 341 12.56 10.80 23.27
C MET A 341 13.85 11.64 23.40
N ASN A 342 14.03 12.33 24.53
CA ASN A 342 15.21 13.16 24.78
C ASN A 342 16.50 12.34 24.95
N SER A 343 16.42 11.09 25.42
CA SER A 343 17.56 10.19 25.53
C SER A 343 17.74 9.27 24.32
N HIS A 344 16.92 9.43 23.27
CA HIS A 344 16.84 8.55 22.11
C HIS A 344 16.62 7.05 22.48
N ASP A 345 15.90 6.79 23.58
CA ASP A 345 15.46 5.44 23.98
C ASP A 345 14.17 5.07 23.25
N GLN A 346 14.33 4.66 22.01
CA GLN A 346 13.22 4.33 21.12
C GLN A 346 12.31 3.23 21.68
N LYS A 347 12.89 2.20 22.31
CA LYS A 347 12.12 1.07 22.87
C LYS A 347 11.18 1.55 23.97
N MET A 348 11.68 2.35 24.92
CA MET A 348 10.88 2.91 26.00
C MET A 348 9.84 3.91 25.47
N GLN A 349 10.22 4.76 24.52
CA GLN A 349 9.29 5.70 23.89
C GLN A 349 8.08 4.97 23.30
N PHE A 350 8.31 3.90 22.56
CA PHE A 350 7.24 3.09 21.96
C PHE A 350 6.47 2.25 22.96
N ALA A 351 7.11 1.78 24.03
CA ALA A 351 6.42 1.11 25.11
C ALA A 351 5.37 2.03 25.78
N CYS A 352 5.54 3.36 25.70
CA CYS A 352 4.58 4.34 26.22
C CYS A 352 3.37 4.58 25.29
N LEU A 353 3.40 4.13 24.04
CA LEU A 353 2.32 4.32 23.05
C LEU A 353 1.29 3.18 23.11
N THR A 354 0.07 3.45 22.66
CA THR A 354 -0.91 2.39 22.37
C THR A 354 -0.43 1.55 21.18
N ARG A 355 -0.75 0.25 21.17
CA ARG A 355 -0.52 -0.62 20.02
C ARG A 355 -1.22 -0.09 18.78
N GLN A 356 -2.40 0.51 18.94
CA GLN A 356 -3.11 1.19 17.86
C GLN A 356 -2.24 2.28 17.22
N ASN A 357 -1.71 3.19 18.04
CA ASN A 357 -0.86 4.28 17.56
C ASN A 357 0.43 3.73 16.91
N LEU A 358 1.06 2.71 17.51
CA LEU A 358 2.24 2.06 16.93
C LEU A 358 1.99 1.52 15.53
N CYS A 359 0.79 1.01 15.23
CA CYS A 359 0.48 0.47 13.91
C CYS A 359 0.54 1.52 12.79
N ASN A 360 0.44 2.81 13.11
CA ASN A 360 0.61 3.87 12.10
C ASN A 360 2.00 3.82 11.44
N TYR A 361 3.04 3.43 12.18
CA TYR A 361 4.40 3.31 11.67
C TYR A 361 4.58 2.20 10.62
N LEU A 362 3.64 1.25 10.53
CA LEU A 362 3.68 0.17 9.53
C LEU A 362 3.49 0.68 8.11
N ALA A 363 2.72 1.77 7.93
CA ALA A 363 2.30 2.24 6.62
C ALA A 363 2.52 3.74 6.39
N ALA A 364 2.85 4.52 7.43
CA ALA A 364 3.16 5.94 7.30
C ALA A 364 4.28 6.16 6.28
N ASN A 365 3.97 6.93 5.23
CA ASN A 365 4.87 7.26 4.12
C ASN A 365 5.56 6.05 3.46
N MET A 366 4.98 4.86 3.61
CA MET A 366 5.52 3.60 3.11
C MET A 366 5.58 3.58 1.58
N ASP A 367 6.64 2.99 1.05
CA ASP A 367 6.71 2.60 -0.36
C ASP A 367 5.62 1.56 -0.69
N ASN A 368 4.73 1.88 -1.63
CA ASN A 368 3.59 1.03 -2.01
C ASN A 368 4.00 -0.32 -2.63
N ASN A 369 5.27 -0.51 -3.00
CA ASN A 369 5.82 -1.79 -3.45
C ASN A 369 6.21 -2.71 -2.26
N LEU A 370 6.19 -2.20 -1.03
CA LEU A 370 6.46 -2.97 0.18
C LEU A 370 5.15 -3.39 0.87
N LEU A 371 5.24 -4.46 1.66
CA LEU A 371 4.10 -4.93 2.46
C LEU A 371 3.80 -3.96 3.62
N ILE A 372 4.85 -3.66 4.39
CA ILE A 372 4.91 -2.72 5.51
C ILE A 372 6.31 -2.09 5.54
N ASN A 373 6.46 -0.95 6.22
CA ASN A 373 7.79 -0.45 6.60
C ASN A 373 8.53 -1.52 7.41
N ALA A 374 9.83 -1.70 7.15
CA ALA A 374 10.63 -2.74 7.81
C ALA A 374 10.92 -2.42 9.27
N ASP A 375 11.04 -1.14 9.56
CA ASP A 375 11.25 -0.58 10.88
C ASP A 375 10.67 0.84 10.91
N TYR A 376 11.02 1.60 11.95
CA TYR A 376 10.53 2.95 12.10
C TYR A 376 11.17 3.93 11.13
N ASN A 377 12.39 3.67 10.64
CA ASN A 377 13.15 4.61 9.84
C ASN A 377 12.35 5.05 8.62
N ASN A 378 12.33 6.35 8.38
CA ASN A 378 11.61 7.00 7.28
C ASN A 378 10.08 7.05 7.41
N ALA A 379 9.46 6.40 8.39
CA ALA A 379 8.00 6.50 8.60
C ALA A 379 7.58 7.95 8.93
N TYR A 380 8.36 8.62 9.80
CA TYR A 380 8.16 10.03 10.19
C TYR A 380 9.50 10.77 10.21
N ILE A 381 10.04 11.07 9.04
CA ILE A 381 11.32 11.79 8.87
C ILE A 381 11.28 13.18 9.53
N ASP A 382 10.11 13.81 9.56
CA ASP A 382 9.85 15.12 10.13
C ASP A 382 9.26 15.07 11.55
N GLY A 383 8.91 13.88 12.04
CA GLY A 383 8.37 13.62 13.38
C GLY A 383 9.43 13.33 14.43
N GLU A 384 9.26 12.26 15.21
CA GLU A 384 10.13 11.95 16.36
C GLU A 384 11.58 11.67 15.97
N GLN A 385 11.83 11.22 14.73
CA GLN A 385 13.19 10.97 14.22
C GLN A 385 13.98 12.26 13.98
N ASN A 386 13.29 13.38 13.86
CA ASN A 386 13.89 14.69 13.68
C ASN A 386 14.17 15.39 15.02
N VAL A 387 13.79 14.77 16.15
CA VAL A 387 13.95 15.37 17.48
C VAL A 387 15.35 15.11 18.01
N LYS A 388 16.13 16.18 18.15
CA LYS A 388 17.45 16.19 18.78
C LYS A 388 17.39 16.24 20.30
N SER A 389 16.39 16.92 20.86
CA SER A 389 16.13 16.93 22.31
C SER A 389 14.69 17.33 22.60
N ALA A 390 14.11 16.79 23.66
CA ALA A 390 12.74 17.07 24.11
C ALA A 390 12.71 17.29 25.63
N LYS A 391 12.97 18.51 26.08
CA LYS A 391 13.03 18.80 27.52
C LYS A 391 11.64 19.10 28.05
N PHE A 392 11.13 18.18 28.87
CA PHE A 392 9.86 18.37 29.57
C PHE A 392 9.91 19.58 30.52
N ILE A 393 8.92 20.47 30.44
CA ILE A 393 8.80 21.66 31.30
C ILE A 393 7.64 21.53 32.27
N SER A 394 6.43 21.30 31.77
CA SER A 394 5.22 21.28 32.58
C SER A 394 4.13 20.41 31.97
N LEU A 395 3.17 20.05 32.81
CA LEU A 395 2.01 19.25 32.44
C LEU A 395 0.81 19.70 33.28
N ARG A 396 -0.36 19.79 32.65
CA ARG A 396 -1.63 20.00 33.33
C ARG A 396 -2.72 19.16 32.67
N GLU A 397 -3.58 18.55 33.47
CA GLU A 397 -4.77 17.88 32.97
C GLU A 397 -5.75 18.92 32.40
N VAL A 398 -6.43 18.57 31.33
CA VAL A 398 -7.49 19.39 30.73
C VAL A 398 -8.72 18.55 30.44
N ARG A 399 -9.87 19.21 30.34
CA ARG A 399 -11.09 18.55 29.85
C ARG A 399 -11.05 18.59 28.32
N GLY A 400 -10.80 17.45 27.71
CA GLY A 400 -10.91 17.33 26.27
C GLY A 400 -12.34 17.42 25.78
N LEU A 401 -12.51 18.06 24.63
CA LEU A 401 -13.77 18.09 23.91
C LEU A 401 -13.76 16.95 22.88
N GLY A 402 -14.61 15.94 23.08
CA GLY A 402 -14.76 14.86 22.10
C GLY A 402 -13.76 13.70 22.21
N ASN A 403 -13.01 13.60 23.32
CA ASN A 403 -12.10 12.46 23.52
C ASN A 403 -12.85 11.12 23.58
N PRO A 404 -12.19 10.01 23.20
CA PRO A 404 -12.74 8.68 23.37
C PRO A 404 -13.16 8.42 24.82
N LYS A 405 -14.23 7.62 25.00
CA LYS A 405 -14.73 7.26 26.33
C LYS A 405 -13.62 6.59 27.14
N GLY A 406 -13.36 7.10 28.34
CA GLY A 406 -12.33 6.56 29.24
C GLY A 406 -10.92 7.08 28.98
N ALA A 407 -10.73 7.94 27.98
CA ALA A 407 -9.47 8.65 27.76
C ALA A 407 -9.35 9.88 28.68
N VAL A 408 -8.11 10.25 28.98
CA VAL A 408 -7.74 11.49 29.67
C VAL A 408 -6.82 12.32 28.78
N GLU A 409 -6.83 13.63 28.96
CA GLU A 409 -6.02 14.53 28.15
C GLU A 409 -5.24 15.51 29.01
N TYR A 410 -4.01 15.76 28.58
CA TYR A 410 -3.11 16.67 29.22
C TYR A 410 -2.50 17.64 28.21
N VAL A 411 -2.25 18.85 28.68
CA VAL A 411 -1.43 19.83 27.98
C VAL A 411 -0.02 19.77 28.55
N ALA A 412 0.93 19.33 27.74
CA ALA A 412 2.35 19.32 28.04
C ALA A 412 3.06 20.52 27.39
N THR A 413 4.03 21.10 28.08
CA THR A 413 4.97 22.06 27.49
C THR A 413 6.35 21.42 27.42
N ILE A 414 6.89 21.35 26.21
CA ILE A 414 8.18 20.70 25.92
C ILE A 414 9.06 21.70 25.18
N ASP A 415 10.32 21.81 25.58
CA ASP A 415 11.33 22.56 24.84
C ASP A 415 12.06 21.63 23.88
N PHE A 416 11.68 21.71 22.60
CA PHE A 416 12.22 20.88 21.55
C PHE A 416 13.44 21.51 20.90
N LYS A 417 14.36 20.66 20.45
CA LYS A 417 15.32 21.01 19.39
C LYS A 417 15.17 19.97 18.30
N PHE A 418 15.04 20.43 17.07
CA PHE A 418 14.99 19.55 15.90
C PHE A 418 16.30 19.60 15.13
N ASP A 419 16.62 18.55 14.38
CA ASP A 419 17.75 18.57 13.46
C ASP A 419 17.46 19.47 12.25
N LYS A 420 16.21 19.50 11.79
CA LYS A 420 15.71 20.41 10.74
C LYS A 420 14.34 20.98 11.11
N GLU A 421 14.12 22.26 10.86
CA GLU A 421 12.80 22.87 11.03
C GLU A 421 11.98 22.60 9.76
N ILE A 422 11.09 21.59 9.82
CA ILE A 422 10.26 21.13 8.70
C ILE A 422 8.79 21.49 8.96
N THR A 423 8.16 20.78 9.89
CA THR A 423 6.76 20.99 10.32
C THR A 423 6.65 21.73 11.64
N SER A 424 7.78 21.96 12.32
CA SER A 424 7.86 22.54 13.65
C SER A 424 9.22 23.21 13.87
N ASN A 425 9.22 24.33 14.60
CA ASN A 425 10.42 25.11 14.92
C ASN A 425 11.01 24.70 16.28
N SER A 426 12.30 24.89 16.50
CA SER A 426 12.88 24.64 17.83
C SER A 426 12.35 25.63 18.89
N GLY A 427 12.31 25.20 20.15
CA GLY A 427 11.89 26.00 21.29
C GLY A 427 10.71 25.39 22.05
N LYS A 428 10.11 26.21 22.92
CA LYS A 428 8.97 25.81 23.75
C LYS A 428 7.73 25.61 22.91
N GLN A 429 7.19 24.40 22.94
CA GLN A 429 5.98 24.04 22.26
C GLN A 429 4.96 23.43 23.21
N THR A 430 3.69 23.65 22.87
CA THR A 430 2.55 23.04 23.54
C THR A 430 2.15 21.76 22.81
N ARG A 431 1.81 20.72 23.58
CA ARG A 431 1.33 19.43 23.09
C ARG A 431 0.10 18.99 23.84
N PHE A 432 -0.90 18.52 23.11
CA PHE A 432 -2.12 17.92 23.64
C PHE A 432 -1.94 16.42 23.57
N VAL A 433 -1.85 15.76 24.72
CA VAL A 433 -1.53 14.34 24.83
C VAL A 433 -2.74 13.60 25.37
N ILE A 434 -3.28 12.69 24.56
CA ILE A 434 -4.43 11.86 24.90
C ILE A 434 -3.91 10.49 25.35
N LEU A 435 -4.40 10.00 26.48
CA LEU A 435 -4.06 8.69 27.00
C LEU A 435 -5.30 7.84 27.20
N LYS A 436 -5.19 6.55 26.90
CA LYS A 436 -6.21 5.55 27.20
C LYS A 436 -5.58 4.29 27.77
N LYS A 437 -6.42 3.36 28.23
CA LYS A 437 -6.02 1.98 28.55
C LYS A 437 -6.53 1.07 27.43
N GLU A 438 -5.65 0.38 26.74
CA GLU A 438 -6.04 -0.63 25.73
C GLU A 438 -6.56 -1.91 26.38
N SER A 439 -6.17 -2.18 27.62
CA SER A 439 -6.70 -3.28 28.42
C SER A 439 -6.68 -2.91 29.90
N ASP A 440 -7.51 -3.59 30.69
CA ASP A 440 -7.50 -3.44 32.15
C ASP A 440 -6.15 -3.79 32.79
N LYS A 441 -5.33 -4.62 32.12
CA LYS A 441 -4.04 -5.10 32.60
C LYS A 441 -2.85 -4.25 32.17
N SER A 442 -2.95 -3.52 31.05
CA SER A 442 -1.83 -2.76 30.45
C SER A 442 -1.54 -1.40 31.08
N GLY A 443 -2.47 -0.87 31.88
CA GLY A 443 -2.39 0.51 32.39
C GLY A 443 -2.50 1.55 31.29
N TRP A 444 -2.01 2.78 31.55
CA TRP A 444 -2.16 3.93 30.64
C TRP A 444 -1.10 3.93 29.53
N ARG A 445 -1.51 4.34 28.33
CA ARG A 445 -0.64 4.55 27.15
C ARG A 445 -1.08 5.78 26.38
N ILE A 446 -0.14 6.42 25.68
CA ILE A 446 -0.41 7.56 24.81
C ILE A 446 -1.08 7.07 23.53
N ASP A 447 -2.29 7.56 23.29
CA ASP A 447 -3.10 7.24 22.12
C ASP A 447 -2.89 8.23 20.98
N GLY A 448 -2.60 9.49 21.33
CA GLY A 448 -2.35 10.55 20.35
C GLY A 448 -1.64 11.75 20.97
N GLU A 449 -0.91 12.46 20.12
CA GLU A 449 -0.25 13.73 20.43
C GLU A 449 -0.61 14.74 19.31
N GLY A 450 -1.12 15.90 19.69
CA GLY A 450 -1.50 16.98 18.78
C GLY A 450 -0.81 18.30 19.10
N THR A 451 -0.78 19.22 18.13
CA THR A 451 -0.19 20.57 18.25
C THR A 451 -1.24 21.66 18.51
N GLY A 452 -2.52 21.32 18.48
CA GLY A 452 -3.66 22.18 18.80
C GLY A 452 -4.80 21.39 19.46
N PRO A 453 -5.75 22.09 20.12
CA PRO A 453 -6.93 21.46 20.72
C PRO A 453 -7.93 20.94 19.68
#